data_AF-A0AA86T3K8-F1
#
_entry.id   AF-A0AA86T3K8-F1
#
_cell.length_a   1.000
_cell.length_b   1.000
_cell.length_c   1.000
_cell.angle_alpha   90.00
_cell.angle_beta   90.00
_cell.angle_gamma   90.00
#
_symmetry.space_group_name_H-M   'P 1'
#
loop_
_entity.id
_entity.type
_entity.pdbx_description
1 polymer ?
#
loop_
_entity_poly.entity_id
_entity_poly.type
_entity_poly.pdbx_seq_one_letter_code
_entity_poly.pdbx_strand_id
1 'polypeptide(L)'
;MIRVSFETSSCKHFVDVKELSHEDFHMNLSAEEFPYFECRICMLFATRMMSSGCMTSAKFKSLDSICSRVSKVDLAAIFYKTTFGQKLCSPCFSLAQPCLIVNFKRMTWSIRNSLNDSSFSPSTSNGSNGRTRIIRVIQEFQSKLGSKVQEVKKNLPMKLLFFLVGFYCATAFATVIGQTGDWDILSAALAVVVVEGIGALMYRASLPLVAKNKGLISFNVSPMYLIYAEVTLHSTSVGASSTSTVKIPEVQCSYPEDRSFKLKNIHSMQKLCAEKISSDSLEKAQNRMIDASLTLVRENARLKKELVHSLGGAVATSTLLGVPLGHNSSFLEGPAFAPPFIRESIWCASANSTTEEGKDLKDLRVLVDVGDIPVQELRDCGIEDERLMKVVSDSVKLVMDENPLRPLVLGGDHSISYPVVRAISEKLGGQVDIIHFDAHPDLYDAFEGNYYSHASSFARIMEGGYARRLLQVGIRSINVEGREQATKFGVEQYEMRHFSKDRPFLENLKLGEGVKGVYISIDVDCLDPGYAQGVSHYEAGGLSFRDVMNMLQNLKGDIVGGDVVEYNPERDTPDAMTAMVAAKFVRELAAKMSK
;
A
#
# COMPACT_ATOMS: atom_id res chain seq x y z
N MET A 1 -40.23 18.02 -56.58
CA MET A 1 -38.76 17.87 -56.65
C MET A 1 -38.41 17.07 -57.90
N ILE A 2 -37.33 17.39 -58.62
CA ILE A 2 -36.90 16.69 -59.85
C ILE A 2 -35.55 16.00 -59.58
N ARG A 3 -35.34 14.81 -60.16
CA ARG A 3 -34.14 13.97 -59.98
C ARG A 3 -32.94 14.45 -60.80
N VAL A 4 -31.74 14.28 -60.23
CA VAL A 4 -30.59 13.63 -60.91
C VAL A 4 -29.95 12.67 -59.88
N SER A 5 -29.31 11.59 -60.33
CA SER A 5 -28.69 10.55 -59.48
C SER A 5 -27.23 10.34 -59.85
N PHE A 6 -26.45 9.69 -58.99
CA PHE A 6 -25.29 8.88 -59.41
C PHE A 6 -25.12 7.63 -58.53
N GLU A 7 -24.40 6.65 -59.09
CA GLU A 7 -24.22 5.28 -58.60
C GLU A 7 -22.89 5.19 -57.76
N THR A 8 -22.52 4.11 -57.05
CA THR A 8 -22.54 2.69 -57.47
C THR A 8 -22.74 1.64 -56.38
N SER A 9 -23.06 0.43 -56.85
CA SER A 9 -22.81 -0.89 -56.25
C SER A 9 -23.58 -1.29 -54.98
N SER A 10 -24.67 -2.02 -55.25
CA SER A 10 -25.09 -3.26 -54.58
C SER A 10 -26.23 -3.20 -53.54
N CYS A 11 -27.34 -3.84 -53.93
CA CYS A 11 -28.52 -4.23 -53.15
C CYS A 11 -29.46 -3.10 -52.66
N LYS A 12 -30.77 -3.40 -52.71
CA LYS A 12 -31.89 -2.52 -52.33
C LYS A 12 -32.71 -3.21 -51.24
N HIS A 13 -33.31 -2.45 -50.33
CA HIS A 13 -34.73 -2.55 -50.00
C HIS A 13 -35.22 -1.24 -49.34
N PHE A 14 -36.53 -1.06 -49.22
CA PHE A 14 -37.19 0.19 -48.79
C PHE A 14 -37.74 0.07 -47.36
N VAL A 15 -37.80 1.21 -46.65
CA VAL A 15 -38.72 1.46 -45.53
C VAL A 15 -39.22 2.90 -45.65
N ASP A 16 -40.50 3.14 -45.38
CA ASP A 16 -41.16 4.45 -45.54
C ASP A 16 -40.86 5.44 -44.40
N VAL A 17 -41.00 6.73 -44.71
CA VAL A 17 -41.01 7.83 -43.74
C VAL A 17 -42.41 8.44 -43.69
N LYS A 18 -42.96 8.66 -42.49
CA LYS A 18 -44.20 9.43 -42.28
C LYS A 18 -43.90 10.87 -41.91
N GLU A 19 -44.58 11.80 -42.57
CA GLU A 19 -44.72 13.19 -42.11
C GLU A 19 -45.85 13.31 -41.08
N LEU A 20 -45.73 14.33 -40.22
CA LEU A 20 -46.74 15.05 -39.41
C LEU A 20 -45.89 15.83 -38.38
N SER A 21 -45.98 17.14 -38.13
CA SER A 21 -46.64 18.32 -38.71
C SER A 21 -46.37 19.43 -37.69
N HIS A 22 -46.01 20.64 -38.10
CA HIS A 22 -45.84 21.77 -37.17
C HIS A 22 -47.18 22.27 -36.61
N GLU A 23 -47.19 22.75 -35.36
CA GLU A 23 -47.87 24.00 -35.00
C GLU A 23 -47.32 24.62 -33.70
N ASP A 24 -47.56 25.92 -33.55
CA ASP A 24 -46.85 26.94 -32.78
C ASP A 24 -46.66 26.76 -31.25
N PHE A 25 -45.59 27.37 -30.72
CA PHE A 25 -45.72 28.27 -29.55
C PHE A 25 -44.68 29.41 -29.59
N HIS A 26 -45.04 30.58 -29.03
CA HIS A 26 -44.37 31.86 -29.29
C HIS A 26 -43.17 32.18 -28.38
N MET A 27 -42.30 33.09 -28.85
CA MET A 27 -41.13 33.61 -28.14
C MET A 27 -41.46 34.43 -26.88
N ASN A 28 -40.49 34.53 -25.96
CA ASN A 28 -40.15 35.82 -25.36
C ASN A 28 -38.65 35.87 -24.96
N LEU A 29 -38.06 37.05 -25.10
CA LEU A 29 -36.66 37.38 -24.76
C LEU A 29 -36.64 38.54 -23.77
N SER A 30 -35.64 38.55 -22.87
CA SER A 30 -35.19 39.76 -22.18
C SER A 30 -33.73 39.59 -21.77
N ALA A 31 -32.91 40.63 -21.96
CA ALA A 31 -31.49 40.62 -21.61
C ALA A 31 -30.98 42.04 -21.32
N GLU A 32 -30.51 42.26 -20.10
CA GLU A 32 -29.90 43.48 -19.55
C GLU A 32 -28.88 43.02 -18.48
N GLU A 33 -27.71 43.63 -18.24
CA GLU A 33 -26.93 44.65 -18.96
C GLU A 33 -25.42 44.51 -18.58
N PHE A 34 -24.53 45.12 -19.36
CA PHE A 34 -23.07 45.23 -19.10
C PHE A 34 -22.63 46.66 -19.43
N PRO A 35 -21.75 47.30 -18.63
CA PRO A 35 -20.47 47.81 -19.18
C PRO A 35 -19.32 47.85 -18.12
N TYR A 36 -18.04 48.20 -18.35
CA TYR A 36 -17.21 48.64 -19.49
C TYR A 36 -15.95 47.70 -19.58
N PHE A 37 -15.29 47.40 -20.72
CA PHE A 37 -14.42 48.24 -21.61
C PHE A 37 -13.18 48.82 -20.89
N GLU A 38 -11.94 48.83 -21.43
CA GLU A 38 -11.45 48.88 -22.84
C GLU A 38 -10.18 47.99 -23.11
N CYS A 39 -10.05 47.31 -24.28
CA CYS A 39 -9.21 47.62 -25.47
C CYS A 39 -7.66 47.47 -25.33
N ARG A 40 -6.83 47.06 -26.33
CA ARG A 40 -6.90 46.56 -27.75
C ARG A 40 -5.58 45.76 -28.03
N ILE A 41 -5.33 44.98 -29.09
CA ILE A 41 -5.29 45.26 -30.56
C ILE A 41 -5.35 43.93 -31.39
N CYS A 42 -6.25 43.87 -32.39
CA CYS A 42 -6.19 43.41 -33.81
C CYS A 42 -5.08 42.43 -34.32
N MET A 43 -5.23 41.61 -35.40
CA MET A 43 -6.31 41.19 -36.36
C MET A 43 -5.83 39.87 -37.07
N LEU A 44 -6.64 38.89 -37.55
CA LEU A 44 -7.53 38.79 -38.75
C LEU A 44 -6.83 39.02 -40.13
N PHE A 45 -7.11 38.35 -41.27
CA PHE A 45 -8.16 37.36 -41.69
C PHE A 45 -7.71 36.52 -42.95
N ALA A 46 -8.26 35.31 -43.14
CA ALA A 46 -8.45 34.41 -44.33
C ALA A 46 -7.48 34.24 -45.56
N THR A 47 -7.50 32.96 -46.01
CA THR A 47 -7.13 32.29 -47.29
C THR A 47 -7.59 32.87 -48.64
N ARG A 48 -6.87 32.50 -49.71
CA ARG A 48 -7.43 32.28 -51.08
C ARG A 48 -6.63 31.24 -51.89
N MET A 49 -7.28 30.53 -52.83
CA MET A 49 -6.67 29.53 -53.74
C MET A 49 -6.14 30.13 -55.05
N MET A 50 -5.18 29.44 -55.68
CA MET A 50 -5.02 29.38 -57.15
C MET A 50 -4.56 27.98 -57.58
N SER A 51 -4.82 27.60 -58.84
CA SER A 51 -4.60 26.26 -59.40
C SER A 51 -3.88 26.30 -60.75
N SER A 52 -2.94 25.39 -60.99
CA SER A 52 -2.48 24.98 -62.34
C SER A 52 -1.56 23.75 -62.27
N GLY A 53 -1.37 23.04 -63.40
CA GLY A 53 -0.32 22.02 -63.57
C GLY A 53 -0.79 20.56 -63.58
N CYS A 54 -1.23 20.07 -64.75
CA CYS A 54 -1.39 18.65 -65.04
C CYS A 54 -0.23 18.18 -65.95
N MET A 55 0.32 16.96 -65.74
CA MET A 55 0.43 15.90 -66.79
C MET A 55 1.35 14.71 -66.45
N THR A 56 0.77 13.50 -66.57
CA THR A 56 1.33 12.25 -67.16
C THR A 56 2.44 11.38 -66.52
N SER A 57 2.31 10.07 -66.79
CA SER A 57 3.26 8.94 -66.71
C SER A 57 3.74 8.50 -65.31
N ALA A 58 3.50 7.31 -64.75
CA ALA A 58 3.14 5.94 -65.21
C ALA A 58 4.30 4.93 -65.38
N LYS A 59 4.04 3.69 -64.89
CA LYS A 59 4.76 2.40 -65.02
C LYS A 59 6.06 2.15 -64.22
N PHE A 60 5.90 1.42 -63.11
CA PHE A 60 6.47 0.07 -62.87
C PHE A 60 7.76 -0.34 -63.63
N LYS A 61 8.82 -0.69 -62.88
CA LYS A 61 9.37 -2.06 -62.86
C LYS A 61 10.39 -2.31 -61.72
N SER A 62 10.45 -3.58 -61.29
CA SER A 62 11.44 -4.16 -60.37
C SER A 62 12.73 -4.55 -61.10
N LEU A 63 13.89 -4.53 -60.42
CA LEU A 63 14.79 -5.69 -60.22
C LEU A 63 16.09 -5.34 -59.43
N ASP A 64 16.46 -6.28 -58.57
CA ASP A 64 17.80 -6.76 -58.15
C ASP A 64 18.99 -5.83 -57.80
N SER A 65 19.44 -6.03 -56.54
CA SER A 65 20.79 -6.52 -56.17
C SER A 65 22.07 -5.87 -56.73
N ILE A 66 22.95 -5.42 -55.82
CA ILE A 66 24.23 -6.13 -55.56
C ILE A 66 24.87 -5.63 -54.24
N CYS A 67 25.61 -6.52 -53.58
CA CYS A 67 26.33 -6.27 -52.32
C CYS A 67 27.72 -5.65 -52.56
N SER A 68 28.21 -4.74 -51.70
CA SER A 68 29.49 -4.95 -50.99
C SER A 68 30.00 -3.79 -50.11
N ARG A 69 30.56 -4.20 -48.96
CA ARG A 69 31.83 -3.78 -48.34
C ARG A 69 32.05 -2.37 -47.73
N VAL A 70 32.41 -2.47 -46.44
CA VAL A 70 33.57 -1.84 -45.76
C VAL A 70 33.36 -0.48 -45.10
N SER A 71 34.12 -0.32 -44.02
CA SER A 71 34.00 0.66 -42.94
C SER A 71 35.20 1.61 -42.84
N LYS A 72 35.08 2.57 -41.91
CA LYS A 72 36.09 3.05 -40.93
C LYS A 72 36.86 4.37 -41.20
N VAL A 73 37.07 5.07 -40.07
CA VAL A 73 38.13 6.06 -39.73
C VAL A 73 37.95 7.53 -40.16
N ASP A 74 37.44 8.32 -39.21
CA ASP A 74 38.07 9.46 -38.48
C ASP A 74 38.91 10.54 -39.18
N LEU A 75 38.75 11.79 -38.69
CA LEU A 75 39.75 12.79 -38.23
C LEU A 75 39.17 14.23 -38.37
N ALA A 76 38.86 14.97 -37.28
CA ALA A 76 39.77 15.82 -36.47
C ALA A 76 39.96 17.26 -37.05
N ALA A 77 40.22 18.35 -36.29
CA ALA A 77 40.13 18.71 -34.86
C ALA A 77 40.37 20.26 -34.73
N ILE A 78 40.98 20.77 -33.63
CA ILE A 78 41.64 22.11 -33.49
C ILE A 78 40.67 23.32 -33.31
N PHE A 79 40.91 24.40 -32.53
CA PHE A 79 41.57 24.73 -31.21
C PHE A 79 41.33 26.26 -30.93
N TYR A 80 41.73 26.99 -29.86
CA TYR A 80 42.53 26.80 -28.63
C TYR A 80 41.94 27.68 -27.46
N LYS A 81 42.75 28.15 -26.48
CA LYS A 81 42.45 29.17 -25.44
C LYS A 81 43.45 30.37 -25.54
N THR A 82 43.40 31.52 -24.82
CA THR A 82 42.57 31.97 -23.67
C THR A 82 41.94 33.37 -23.92
N THR A 83 42.14 34.53 -23.27
CA THR A 83 42.99 35.02 -22.14
C THR A 83 42.24 36.11 -21.32
N PHE A 84 42.83 37.28 -20.93
CA PHE A 84 42.24 38.17 -19.90
C PHE A 84 42.70 39.65 -19.93
N GLY A 85 41.85 40.57 -19.43
CA GLY A 85 42.21 41.91 -18.92
C GLY A 85 41.50 43.13 -19.56
N GLN A 86 41.32 44.29 -18.91
CA GLN A 86 41.16 44.60 -17.47
C GLN A 86 40.67 46.08 -17.32
N LYS A 87 39.90 46.38 -16.24
CA LYS A 87 39.56 47.74 -15.70
C LYS A 87 38.67 48.70 -16.55
N LEU A 88 37.58 49.17 -15.94
CA LEU A 88 37.44 50.59 -15.53
C LEU A 88 36.41 50.78 -14.39
N CYS A 89 36.35 52.00 -13.86
CA CYS A 89 35.84 52.50 -12.57
C CYS A 89 34.43 52.11 -12.02
N SER A 90 34.32 52.17 -10.69
CA SER A 90 33.09 52.41 -9.87
C SER A 90 32.89 53.96 -9.68
N PRO A 91 31.86 54.53 -8.96
CA PRO A 91 31.03 53.98 -7.87
C PRO A 91 29.51 54.35 -7.86
N CYS A 92 28.82 53.93 -6.78
CA CYS A 92 27.41 54.20 -6.41
C CYS A 92 26.34 53.55 -7.34
N PHE A 93 25.22 53.01 -6.85
CA PHE A 93 24.34 53.48 -5.76
C PHE A 93 23.83 52.38 -4.80
N SER A 94 22.92 52.76 -3.90
CA SER A 94 22.37 52.01 -2.76
C SER A 94 21.49 50.80 -3.07
N LEU A 95 21.58 49.77 -2.23
CA LEU A 95 20.59 48.69 -2.11
C LEU A 95 19.24 49.21 -1.59
N ALA A 96 18.14 48.74 -2.19
CA ALA A 96 16.78 48.86 -1.67
C ALA A 96 16.19 47.45 -1.42
N GLN A 97 15.36 47.31 -0.39
CA GLN A 97 14.78 46.01 -0.01
C GLN A 97 13.53 45.67 -0.85
N PRO A 98 13.34 44.40 -1.23
CA PRO A 98 12.01 43.82 -1.43
C PRO A 98 11.35 43.59 -0.06
N CYS A 99 10.13 44.06 0.13
CA CYS A 99 9.34 43.78 1.33
C CYS A 99 8.52 42.50 1.16
N LEU A 100 8.60 41.56 2.11
CA LEU A 100 7.65 40.46 2.23
C LEU A 100 6.95 40.52 3.60
N ILE A 101 5.65 40.82 3.55
CA ILE A 101 4.80 40.94 4.73
C ILE A 101 4.33 39.55 5.17
N VAL A 102 4.84 39.07 6.30
CA VAL A 102 4.31 37.87 6.97
C VAL A 102 3.72 38.27 8.32
N ASN A 103 2.40 38.42 8.36
CA ASN A 103 1.65 38.80 9.56
C ASN A 103 1.54 37.61 10.55
N PHE A 104 2.61 37.33 11.28
CA PHE A 104 2.59 36.36 12.37
C PHE A 104 1.80 36.91 13.58
N LYS A 105 0.47 36.76 13.56
CA LYS A 105 -0.38 37.05 14.71
C LYS A 105 0.02 36.15 15.88
N ARG A 106 0.58 36.77 16.92
CA ARG A 106 1.07 36.17 18.16
C ARG A 106 -0.09 35.56 18.98
N MET A 107 -0.50 34.35 18.65
CA MET A 107 -1.47 33.60 19.47
C MET A 107 -0.89 33.38 20.87
N THR A 108 -1.56 33.96 21.87
CA THR A 108 -1.25 33.79 23.29
C THR A 108 -2.32 32.90 23.89
N TRP A 109 -1.92 31.74 24.41
CA TRP A 109 -2.85 30.81 25.06
C TRP A 109 -3.24 31.34 26.44
N SER A 110 -4.41 31.98 26.50
CA SER A 110 -5.08 32.36 27.75
C SER A 110 -6.08 31.27 28.14
N ILE A 111 -5.69 30.38 29.05
CA ILE A 111 -6.61 29.38 29.61
C ILE A 111 -7.54 30.10 30.60
N ARG A 112 -8.71 30.53 30.12
CA ARG A 112 -9.80 31.04 30.95
C ARG A 112 -10.73 29.88 31.32
N ASN A 113 -10.54 29.31 32.51
CA ASN A 113 -11.56 28.44 33.11
C ASN A 113 -12.77 29.28 33.51
N SER A 114 -13.96 28.89 33.04
CA SER A 114 -15.24 29.48 33.43
C SER A 114 -15.96 28.57 34.42
N LEU A 115 -15.97 28.93 35.70
CA LEU A 115 -16.88 28.35 36.71
C LEU A 115 -17.27 29.43 37.73
N ASN A 116 -18.49 29.93 37.55
CA ASN A 116 -19.39 30.60 38.51
C ASN A 116 -18.84 31.70 39.43
N ASP A 117 -19.13 32.95 39.07
CA ASP A 117 -19.35 34.01 40.07
C ASP A 117 -20.69 33.78 40.79
N SER A 118 -20.65 33.72 42.12
CA SER A 118 -21.73 34.27 42.97
C SER A 118 -21.14 34.66 44.32
N SER A 119 -21.53 35.82 44.84
CA SER A 119 -20.85 36.53 45.91
C SER A 119 -21.27 36.07 47.31
N PHE A 120 -20.31 35.99 48.24
CA PHE A 120 -20.36 36.66 49.56
C PHE A 120 -18.94 36.81 50.13
N SER A 121 -18.76 37.69 51.12
CA SER A 121 -17.45 38.23 51.54
C SER A 121 -17.06 37.82 52.99
N PRO A 122 -16.05 38.40 53.67
CA PRO A 122 -14.81 37.63 53.91
C PRO A 122 -14.37 37.54 55.38
N SER A 123 -13.39 36.67 55.68
CA SER A 123 -12.54 36.79 56.87
C SER A 123 -11.12 36.25 56.65
N THR A 124 -10.15 36.87 57.33
CA THR A 124 -8.71 36.59 57.28
C THR A 124 -8.36 35.41 58.22
N SER A 125 -7.33 34.58 58.01
CA SER A 125 -5.91 34.97 57.85
C SER A 125 -4.99 33.75 57.57
N ASN A 126 -3.73 34.02 57.22
CA ASN A 126 -2.53 33.16 57.34
C ASN A 126 -2.58 31.72 56.78
N GLY A 127 -2.16 31.55 55.51
CA GLY A 127 -2.05 30.24 54.85
C GLY A 127 -0.64 29.64 54.81
N SER A 128 -0.54 28.32 54.91
CA SER A 128 0.62 27.51 54.49
C SER A 128 0.35 26.88 53.11
N ASN A 129 1.22 27.14 52.12
CA ASN A 129 0.94 26.83 50.71
C ASN A 129 0.72 25.33 50.40
N GLY A 130 -0.54 24.95 50.18
CA GLY A 130 -0.91 23.66 49.60
C GLY A 130 -0.55 23.57 48.12
N ARG A 131 0.60 22.98 47.80
CA ARG A 131 0.96 22.51 46.44
C ARG A 131 1.38 21.05 46.51
N THR A 132 0.73 20.21 45.69
CA THR A 132 0.90 18.75 45.73
C THR A 132 2.29 18.31 45.24
N ARG A 133 2.79 17.18 45.78
CA ARG A 133 4.15 16.66 45.50
C ARG A 133 4.46 16.56 44.00
N ILE A 134 3.48 16.16 43.18
CA ILE A 134 3.60 15.96 41.73
C ILE A 134 4.10 17.23 41.01
N ILE A 135 3.58 18.41 41.37
CA ILE A 135 3.95 19.68 40.72
C ILE A 135 5.44 20.00 40.95
N ARG A 136 5.98 19.69 42.14
CA ARG A 136 7.38 19.91 42.47
C ARG A 136 8.30 19.02 41.63
N VAL A 137 7.97 17.73 41.51
CA VAL A 137 8.73 16.76 40.70
C VAL A 137 8.77 17.18 39.22
N ILE A 138 7.66 17.65 38.67
CA ILE A 138 7.60 18.13 37.27
C ILE A 138 8.50 19.35 37.07
N GLN A 139 8.54 20.30 38.01
CA GLN A 139 9.39 21.49 37.92
C GLN A 139 10.90 21.17 38.10
N GLU A 140 11.24 20.23 38.97
CA GLU A 140 12.61 19.70 39.08
C GLU A 140 13.05 18.98 37.80
N PHE A 141 12.14 18.22 37.16
CA PHE A 141 12.44 17.54 35.90
C PHE A 141 12.62 18.52 34.74
N GLN A 142 11.72 19.50 34.59
CA GLN A 142 11.81 20.53 33.55
C GLN A 142 13.09 21.38 33.66
N SER A 143 13.46 21.81 34.86
CA SER A 143 14.70 22.60 35.07
C SER A 143 15.97 21.77 34.79
N LYS A 144 15.99 20.50 35.19
CA LYS A 144 17.09 19.56 34.94
C LYS A 144 17.21 19.09 33.49
N LEU A 145 16.12 19.14 32.73
CA LEU A 145 16.12 18.93 31.27
C LEU A 145 16.58 20.19 30.53
N GLY A 146 16.08 21.36 30.92
CA GLY A 146 16.41 22.65 30.28
C GLY A 146 17.89 23.02 30.37
N SER A 147 18.55 22.73 31.50
CA SER A 147 20.00 22.95 31.66
C SER A 147 20.83 22.05 30.73
N LYS A 148 20.48 20.76 30.59
CA LYS A 148 21.13 19.85 29.64
C LYS A 148 20.97 20.29 28.18
N VAL A 149 19.79 20.78 27.79
CA VAL A 149 19.54 21.28 26.43
C VAL A 149 20.35 22.55 26.13
N GLN A 150 20.51 23.45 27.11
CA GLN A 150 21.41 24.62 26.99
C GLN A 150 22.88 24.20 26.82
N GLU A 151 23.35 23.22 27.61
CA GLU A 151 24.73 22.74 27.58
C GLU A 151 25.10 22.08 26.24
N VAL A 152 24.21 21.23 25.69
CA VAL A 152 24.39 20.61 24.37
C VAL A 152 24.40 21.63 23.23
N LYS A 153 23.57 22.69 23.29
CA LYS A 153 23.53 23.73 22.25
C LYS A 153 24.84 24.52 22.13
N LYS A 154 25.63 24.63 23.21
CA LYS A 154 26.77 25.56 23.30
C LYS A 154 27.87 25.35 22.26
N ASN A 155 28.02 24.12 21.73
CA ASN A 155 29.01 23.77 20.70
C ASN A 155 28.38 23.29 19.37
N LEU A 156 27.04 23.25 19.27
CA LEU A 156 26.33 22.73 18.10
C LEU A 156 26.64 23.48 16.78
N PRO A 157 26.63 24.83 16.70
CA PRO A 157 26.83 25.51 15.42
C PRO A 157 28.24 25.34 14.86
N MET A 158 29.29 25.28 15.70
CA MET A 158 30.66 25.01 15.24
C MET A 158 30.82 23.57 14.73
N LYS A 159 30.19 22.59 15.38
CA LYS A 159 30.20 21.21 14.88
C LYS A 159 29.46 21.07 13.54
N LEU A 160 28.33 21.78 13.39
CA LEU A 160 27.57 21.81 12.14
C LEU A 160 28.35 22.51 11.00
N LEU A 161 29.07 23.59 11.31
CA LEU A 161 29.93 24.30 10.35
C LEU A 161 31.05 23.41 9.83
N PHE A 162 31.80 22.73 10.72
CA PHE A 162 32.86 21.81 10.29
C PHE A 162 32.32 20.61 9.51
N PHE A 163 31.14 20.09 9.86
CA PHE A 163 30.48 19.04 9.10
C PHE A 163 30.10 19.50 7.68
N LEU A 164 29.48 20.69 7.54
CA LEU A 164 29.16 21.24 6.22
C LEU A 164 30.42 21.47 5.36
N VAL A 165 31.49 22.02 5.94
CA VAL A 165 32.75 22.26 5.22
C VAL A 165 33.38 20.94 4.78
N GLY A 166 33.43 19.92 5.66
CA GLY A 166 33.92 18.58 5.32
C GLY A 166 33.12 17.93 4.18
N PHE A 167 31.79 18.02 4.24
CA PHE A 167 30.90 17.53 3.18
C PHE A 167 31.13 18.24 1.85
N TYR A 168 31.20 19.58 1.84
CA TYR A 168 31.46 20.36 0.63
C TYR A 168 32.82 20.07 0.01
N CYS A 169 33.87 19.91 0.83
CA CYS A 169 35.20 19.52 0.36
C CYS A 169 35.21 18.11 -0.24
N ALA A 170 34.51 17.14 0.37
CA ALA A 170 34.39 15.78 -0.16
C ALA A 170 33.66 15.75 -1.50
N THR A 171 32.53 16.45 -1.63
CA THR A 171 31.78 16.52 -2.89
C THR A 171 32.56 17.24 -3.99
N ALA A 172 33.29 18.32 -3.66
CA ALA A 172 34.14 19.02 -4.63
C ALA A 172 35.30 18.13 -5.13
N PHE A 173 35.93 17.36 -4.22
CA PHE A 173 36.99 16.41 -4.56
C PHE A 173 36.49 15.28 -5.46
N ALA A 174 35.33 14.70 -5.13
CA ALA A 174 34.68 13.66 -5.95
C ALA A 174 34.37 14.16 -7.37
N THR A 175 33.83 15.38 -7.53
CA THR A 175 33.56 15.96 -8.86
C THR A 175 34.80 16.30 -9.69
N VAL A 176 35.97 16.49 -9.06
CA VAL A 176 37.24 16.69 -9.77
C VAL A 176 37.81 15.36 -10.26
N ILE A 177 37.78 14.30 -9.43
CA ILE A 177 38.31 12.99 -9.83
C ILE A 177 37.37 12.28 -10.83
N GLY A 178 36.06 12.44 -10.71
CA GLY A 178 35.09 11.89 -11.68
C GLY A 178 35.22 12.44 -13.12
N GLN A 179 36.05 13.46 -13.36
CA GLN A 179 36.42 13.91 -14.70
C GLN A 179 37.65 13.19 -15.28
N THR A 180 38.26 12.26 -14.54
CA THR A 180 39.48 11.53 -14.90
C THR A 180 39.26 10.01 -15.08
N GLY A 181 38.04 9.65 -15.48
CA GLY A 181 37.57 8.35 -16.00
C GLY A 181 38.48 7.13 -15.87
N ASP A 182 38.27 6.37 -14.78
CA ASP A 182 38.52 4.93 -14.56
C ASP A 182 38.63 4.61 -13.05
N TRP A 183 38.76 5.63 -12.19
CA TRP A 183 39.05 5.49 -10.76
C TRP A 183 37.88 5.75 -9.79
N ASP A 184 36.65 5.89 -10.30
CA ASP A 184 35.49 6.38 -9.52
C ASP A 184 35.19 5.56 -8.25
N ILE A 185 35.28 4.23 -8.34
CA ILE A 185 35.05 3.32 -7.20
C ILE A 185 36.10 3.54 -6.10
N LEU A 186 37.37 3.73 -6.48
CA LEU A 186 38.47 3.95 -5.53
C LEU A 186 38.41 5.36 -4.92
N SER A 187 38.00 6.35 -5.72
CA SER A 187 37.75 7.73 -5.29
C SER A 187 36.61 7.81 -4.26
N ALA A 188 35.49 7.14 -4.53
CA ALA A 188 34.35 7.05 -3.63
C ALA A 188 34.72 6.36 -2.31
N ALA A 189 35.45 5.23 -2.37
CA ALA A 189 35.93 4.53 -1.17
C ALA A 189 36.87 5.41 -0.32
N LEU A 190 37.80 6.12 -0.95
CA LEU A 190 38.70 7.05 -0.25
C LEU A 190 37.93 8.22 0.40
N ALA A 191 36.93 8.78 -0.30
CA ALA A 191 36.09 9.84 0.23
C ALA A 191 35.30 9.41 1.48
N VAL A 192 34.74 8.19 1.48
CA VAL A 192 34.06 7.61 2.66
C VAL A 192 35.05 7.48 3.82
N VAL A 193 36.24 6.89 3.61
CA VAL A 193 37.27 6.73 4.65
C VAL A 193 37.72 8.07 5.24
N VAL A 194 37.83 9.13 4.42
CA VAL A 194 38.17 10.48 4.89
C VAL A 194 37.03 11.09 5.71
N VAL A 195 35.77 10.96 5.29
CA VAL A 195 34.60 11.49 6.02
C VAL A 195 34.40 10.74 7.35
N GLU A 196 34.48 9.41 7.35
CA GLU A 196 34.42 8.60 8.58
C GLU A 196 35.60 8.89 9.51
N GLY A 197 36.82 9.06 8.96
CA GLY A 197 38.01 9.44 9.71
C GLY A 197 37.85 10.79 10.43
N ILE A 198 37.36 11.81 9.73
CA ILE A 198 37.04 13.13 10.31
C ILE A 198 35.95 12.99 11.38
N GLY A 199 34.88 12.23 11.11
CA GLY A 199 33.80 11.96 12.06
C GLY A 199 34.33 11.30 13.35
N ALA A 200 35.11 10.24 13.23
CA ALA A 200 35.72 9.53 14.35
C ALA A 200 36.64 10.46 15.18
N LEU A 201 37.37 11.37 14.53
CA LEU A 201 38.24 12.34 15.20
C LEU A 201 37.42 13.41 15.94
N MET A 202 36.31 13.89 15.36
CA MET A 202 35.36 14.78 16.03
C MET A 202 34.67 14.13 17.24
N TYR A 203 34.33 12.84 17.17
CA TYR A 203 33.80 12.09 18.31
C TYR A 203 34.87 11.86 19.39
N ARG A 204 36.10 11.47 19.01
CA ARG A 204 37.21 11.26 19.95
C ARG A 204 37.60 12.53 20.72
N ALA A 205 37.49 13.70 20.09
CA ALA A 205 37.69 15.00 20.74
C ALA A 205 36.56 15.42 21.71
N SER A 206 35.46 14.64 21.80
CA SER A 206 34.24 15.05 22.52
C SER A 206 34.00 14.33 23.86
N LEU A 207 34.86 13.42 24.31
CA LEU A 207 34.62 12.57 25.49
C LEU A 207 35.76 12.55 26.55
N PRO A 208 35.90 13.60 27.37
CA PRO A 208 36.79 13.59 28.54
C PRO A 208 36.20 12.86 29.78
N LEU A 209 35.07 12.15 29.63
CA LEU A 209 34.28 11.62 30.76
C LEU A 209 34.21 10.08 30.88
N VAL A 210 34.78 9.32 29.94
CA VAL A 210 34.80 7.83 29.99
C VAL A 210 36.23 7.31 30.24
N ALA A 211 36.87 7.85 31.28
CA ALA A 211 38.26 7.53 31.64
C ALA A 211 38.46 7.14 33.12
N LYS A 212 37.40 7.07 33.93
CA LYS A 212 37.51 6.92 35.40
C LYS A 212 36.99 5.60 36.00
N ASN A 213 36.25 4.78 35.25
CA ASN A 213 35.91 3.41 35.63
C ASN A 213 36.58 2.41 34.68
N LYS A 214 37.89 2.16 34.87
CA LYS A 214 38.53 0.95 34.34
C LYS A 214 38.50 -0.13 35.41
N GLY A 215 37.49 -1.01 35.33
CA GLY A 215 37.33 -2.14 36.23
C GLY A 215 36.58 -3.27 35.54
N LEU A 216 37.30 -4.38 35.30
CA LEU A 216 36.83 -5.68 34.80
C LEU A 216 36.31 -5.79 33.35
N ILE A 217 36.73 -6.90 32.74
CA ILE A 217 36.25 -7.55 31.50
C ILE A 217 36.44 -6.76 30.18
N SER A 218 37.31 -7.29 29.33
CA SER A 218 37.48 -6.92 27.93
C SER A 218 36.55 -7.74 27.03
N PHE A 219 35.87 -7.10 26.08
CA PHE A 219 35.31 -7.76 24.90
C PHE A 219 35.60 -6.95 23.63
N ASN A 220 35.74 -7.66 22.50
CA ASN A 220 36.06 -7.07 21.21
C ASN A 220 34.91 -6.21 20.67
N VAL A 221 35.28 -5.14 19.96
CA VAL A 221 34.33 -4.23 19.30
C VAL A 221 34.08 -4.71 17.87
N SER A 222 32.80 -4.79 17.49
CA SER A 222 32.38 -4.84 16.08
C SER A 222 31.02 -4.14 16.00
N PRO A 223 30.91 -2.96 15.36
CA PRO A 223 29.72 -2.14 15.42
C PRO A 223 28.72 -2.53 14.34
N MET A 224 27.49 -2.88 14.72
CA MET A 224 26.34 -2.74 13.83
C MET A 224 25.09 -2.37 14.61
N TYR A 225 24.25 -1.55 13.98
CA TYR A 225 23.10 -0.85 14.57
C TYR A 225 22.08 -1.76 15.25
N LEU A 226 21.50 -1.27 16.35
CA LEU A 226 20.14 -1.63 16.75
C LEU A 226 19.45 -0.42 17.39
N ILE A 227 18.12 -0.37 17.23
CA ILE A 227 17.26 0.76 17.57
C ILE A 227 16.16 0.26 18.52
N TYR A 228 16.04 0.95 19.66
CA TYR A 228 14.91 0.97 20.60
C TYR A 228 14.64 -0.20 21.58
N ALA A 229 13.87 0.19 22.60
CA ALA A 229 13.07 -0.61 23.54
C ALA A 229 13.78 -1.64 24.45
N GLU A 230 14.13 -1.21 25.67
CA GLU A 230 14.29 -2.11 26.82
C GLU A 230 13.30 -1.70 27.92
N VAL A 231 12.40 -2.62 28.30
CA VAL A 231 11.38 -2.40 29.33
C VAL A 231 11.96 -2.78 30.70
N THR A 232 12.11 -1.80 31.59
CA THR A 232 12.69 -2.04 32.92
C THR A 232 11.73 -2.76 33.87
N LEU A 233 11.80 -4.09 33.90
CA LEU A 233 11.19 -4.89 34.97
C LEU A 233 12.16 -5.00 36.17
N HIS A 234 11.75 -4.49 37.32
CA HIS A 234 12.44 -4.75 38.58
C HIS A 234 12.15 -6.18 39.07
N SER A 235 13.22 -6.94 39.34
CA SER A 235 13.18 -8.07 40.27
C SER A 235 14.41 -8.00 41.20
N THR A 236 14.21 -8.38 42.46
CA THR A 236 15.19 -8.21 43.55
C THR A 236 15.97 -9.49 43.83
N SER A 237 17.27 -9.38 44.10
CA SER A 237 18.17 -10.53 44.29
C SER A 237 18.64 -10.75 45.73
N VAL A 238 18.32 -11.93 46.29
CA VAL A 238 19.04 -12.65 47.36
C VAL A 238 18.69 -14.15 47.19
N GLY A 239 19.57 -15.15 47.26
CA GLY A 239 21.04 -15.15 47.35
C GLY A 239 21.58 -16.56 47.69
N ALA A 240 22.91 -16.71 47.65
CA ALA A 240 23.73 -17.81 48.22
C ALA A 240 23.74 -19.23 47.57
N SER A 241 24.95 -19.61 47.11
CA SER A 241 25.63 -20.91 47.23
C SER A 241 24.95 -22.24 46.84
N SER A 242 25.51 -22.93 45.84
CA SER A 242 26.48 -24.02 46.10
C SER A 242 27.27 -24.38 44.82
N THR A 243 28.46 -24.98 44.96
CA THR A 243 29.37 -25.31 43.84
C THR A 243 29.44 -26.81 43.58
N SER A 244 29.28 -27.23 42.33
CA SER A 244 29.65 -28.58 41.87
C SER A 244 30.24 -28.53 40.46
N THR A 245 31.53 -28.84 40.32
CA THR A 245 32.25 -28.82 39.04
C THR A 245 32.05 -30.10 38.25
N VAL A 246 31.65 -29.99 36.98
CA VAL A 246 31.70 -31.07 35.99
C VAL A 246 32.63 -30.64 34.86
N LYS A 247 33.60 -31.50 34.48
CA LYS A 247 34.50 -31.25 33.35
C LYS A 247 33.84 -31.70 32.05
N ILE A 248 33.99 -30.92 30.99
CA ILE A 248 33.71 -31.28 29.60
C ILE A 248 34.98 -30.98 28.79
N PRO A 249 35.38 -31.80 27.79
CA PRO A 249 36.67 -31.64 27.11
C PRO A 249 36.73 -30.40 26.21
N GLU A 250 37.93 -29.83 26.07
CA GLU A 250 38.21 -28.87 24.99
C GLU A 250 38.25 -29.61 23.65
N VAL A 251 37.44 -29.15 22.68
CA VAL A 251 37.54 -29.55 21.28
C VAL A 251 37.85 -28.30 20.46
N GLN A 252 39.06 -28.22 19.92
CA GLN A 252 39.44 -27.15 19.01
C GLN A 252 38.83 -27.40 17.63
N CYS A 253 37.98 -26.48 17.16
CA CYS A 253 37.58 -26.39 15.76
C CYS A 253 37.90 -25.01 15.20
N SER A 254 38.60 -24.98 14.07
CA SER A 254 38.99 -23.77 13.35
C SER A 254 37.85 -23.21 12.50
N TYR A 255 37.65 -21.89 12.54
CA TYR A 255 36.64 -21.20 11.73
C TYR A 255 37.11 -20.93 10.29
N PRO A 256 36.27 -21.25 9.29
CA PRO A 256 36.10 -20.44 8.08
C PRO A 256 34.92 -19.45 8.26
N GLU A 257 34.98 -18.29 7.61
CA GLU A 257 33.90 -17.29 7.65
C GLU A 257 32.81 -17.57 6.59
N ASP A 258 31.57 -17.79 7.01
CA ASP A 258 30.38 -17.72 6.15
C ASP A 258 29.18 -17.17 6.93
N ARG A 259 28.36 -16.34 6.26
CA ARG A 259 27.15 -15.73 6.83
C ARG A 259 25.95 -16.68 6.86
N SER A 260 25.94 -17.75 6.05
CA SER A 260 24.81 -18.71 5.98
C SER A 260 24.49 -19.40 7.32
N PHE A 261 25.47 -19.47 8.23
CA PHE A 261 25.38 -20.23 9.48
C PHE A 261 24.51 -19.55 10.55
N LYS A 262 24.31 -18.23 10.49
CA LYS A 262 23.61 -17.49 11.57
C LYS A 262 22.11 -17.79 11.67
N LEU A 263 21.38 -17.88 10.54
CA LEU A 263 19.95 -18.23 10.59
C LEU A 263 19.74 -19.69 11.05
N LYS A 264 20.57 -20.63 10.57
CA LYS A 264 20.50 -22.04 10.99
C LYS A 264 20.63 -22.20 12.51
N ASN A 265 21.49 -21.40 13.16
CA ASN A 265 21.63 -21.41 14.61
C ASN A 265 20.41 -20.86 15.37
N ILE A 266 19.65 -19.91 14.82
CA ILE A 266 18.46 -19.37 15.49
C ILE A 266 17.33 -20.41 15.52
N HIS A 267 17.03 -21.04 14.39
CA HIS A 267 16.09 -22.18 14.35
C HIS A 267 16.59 -23.37 15.19
N SER A 268 17.90 -23.63 15.22
CA SER A 268 18.46 -24.68 16.08
C SER A 268 18.26 -24.35 17.57
N MET A 269 18.43 -23.08 17.98
CA MET A 269 18.15 -22.62 19.35
C MET A 269 16.66 -22.76 19.72
N GLN A 270 15.73 -22.44 18.81
CA GLN A 270 14.29 -22.68 19.02
C GLN A 270 14.01 -24.19 19.22
N LYS A 271 14.54 -25.05 18.34
CA LYS A 271 14.39 -26.53 18.47
C LYS A 271 14.97 -27.07 19.78
N LEU A 272 16.16 -26.62 20.19
CA LEU A 272 16.82 -27.05 21.43
C LEU A 272 16.10 -26.57 22.71
N CYS A 273 15.21 -25.56 22.61
CA CYS A 273 14.32 -25.17 23.71
C CYS A 273 13.00 -25.96 23.71
N ALA A 274 12.51 -26.38 22.53
CA ALA A 274 11.25 -27.11 22.39
C ALA A 274 11.27 -28.49 23.07
N GLU A 275 12.42 -29.17 23.14
CA GLU A 275 12.61 -30.50 23.76
C GLU A 275 12.25 -30.58 25.26
N LYS A 276 11.87 -29.47 25.91
CA LYS A 276 11.44 -29.41 27.32
C LYS A 276 10.04 -28.84 27.54
N ILE A 277 9.30 -28.52 26.48
CA ILE A 277 7.91 -28.03 26.58
C ILE A 277 6.97 -29.23 26.51
N SER A 278 6.13 -29.41 27.53
CA SER A 278 5.08 -30.44 27.50
C SER A 278 3.99 -30.09 26.49
N SER A 279 3.46 -31.10 25.79
CA SER A 279 2.27 -31.01 24.91
C SER A 279 1.18 -30.12 25.49
N ASP A 280 0.81 -30.42 26.74
CA ASP A 280 -0.21 -29.76 27.55
C ASP A 280 0.03 -28.27 27.80
N SER A 281 1.28 -27.82 27.68
CA SER A 281 1.67 -26.41 27.87
C SER A 281 1.68 -25.67 26.54
N LEU A 282 2.10 -26.34 25.46
CA LEU A 282 1.99 -25.83 24.09
C LEU A 282 0.52 -25.65 23.69
N GLU A 283 -0.32 -26.67 23.90
CA GLU A 283 -1.76 -26.60 23.61
C GLU A 283 -2.43 -25.46 24.40
N LYS A 284 -2.12 -25.30 25.69
CA LYS A 284 -2.63 -24.19 26.51
C LYS A 284 -2.11 -22.82 26.04
N ALA A 285 -0.92 -22.74 25.45
CA ALA A 285 -0.42 -21.50 24.83
C ALA A 285 -1.19 -21.19 23.54
N GLN A 286 -1.33 -22.15 22.63
CA GLN A 286 -2.12 -22.01 21.40
C GLN A 286 -3.57 -21.62 21.69
N ASN A 287 -4.23 -22.28 22.64
CA ASN A 287 -5.61 -22.01 23.02
C ASN A 287 -5.78 -20.56 23.52
N ARG A 288 -4.82 -20.03 24.29
CA ARG A 288 -4.81 -18.64 24.77
C ARG A 288 -4.50 -17.63 23.68
N MET A 289 -3.59 -17.95 22.76
CA MET A 289 -3.28 -17.08 21.62
C MET A 289 -4.49 -16.95 20.70
N ILE A 290 -5.16 -18.06 20.38
CA ILE A 290 -6.42 -18.06 19.61
C ILE A 290 -7.50 -17.22 20.29
N ASP A 291 -7.71 -17.40 21.60
CA ASP A 291 -8.71 -16.62 22.35
C ASP A 291 -8.38 -15.12 22.40
N ALA A 292 -7.09 -14.75 22.55
CA ALA A 292 -6.64 -13.37 22.49
C ALA A 292 -6.88 -12.76 21.09
N SER A 293 -6.51 -13.46 20.02
CA SER A 293 -6.72 -13.04 18.62
C SER A 293 -8.19 -12.83 18.30
N LEU A 294 -9.05 -13.80 18.66
CA LEU A 294 -10.49 -13.69 18.47
C LEU A 294 -11.10 -12.59 19.34
N THR A 295 -10.56 -12.34 20.54
CA THR A 295 -11.02 -11.25 21.42
C THR A 295 -10.66 -9.87 20.88
N LEU A 296 -9.48 -9.70 20.24
CA LEU A 296 -9.12 -8.46 19.56
C LEU A 296 -10.11 -8.12 18.44
N VAL A 297 -10.42 -9.09 17.57
CA VAL A 297 -11.42 -8.91 16.49
C VAL A 297 -12.81 -8.63 17.07
N ARG A 298 -13.23 -9.36 18.12
CA ARG A 298 -14.55 -9.22 18.76
C ARG A 298 -14.77 -7.82 19.33
N GLU A 299 -13.87 -7.34 20.18
CA GLU A 299 -14.05 -6.03 20.83
C GLU A 299 -13.91 -4.88 19.81
N ASN A 300 -13.05 -5.03 18.78
CA ASN A 300 -13.00 -4.06 17.68
C ASN A 300 -14.32 -4.04 16.89
N ALA A 301 -14.85 -5.19 16.48
CA ALA A 301 -16.12 -5.29 15.75
C ALA A 301 -17.28 -4.67 16.54
N ARG A 302 -17.38 -5.02 17.82
CA ARG A 302 -18.35 -4.45 18.76
C ARG A 302 -18.25 -2.93 18.83
N LEU A 303 -17.06 -2.37 19.02
CA LEU A 303 -16.85 -0.92 19.08
C LEU A 303 -17.24 -0.22 17.77
N LYS A 304 -16.97 -0.85 16.61
CA LYS A 304 -17.42 -0.32 15.31
C LYS A 304 -18.95 -0.36 15.18
N LYS A 305 -19.60 -1.45 15.60
CA LYS A 305 -21.06 -1.57 15.61
C LYS A 305 -21.72 -0.53 16.54
N GLU A 306 -21.19 -0.32 17.74
CA GLU A 306 -21.68 0.71 18.67
C GLU A 306 -21.57 2.12 18.04
N LEU A 307 -20.48 2.43 17.32
CA LEU A 307 -20.33 3.68 16.56
C LEU A 307 -21.33 3.80 15.39
N VAL A 308 -21.47 2.77 14.55
CA VAL A 308 -22.39 2.76 13.40
C VAL A 308 -23.85 2.91 13.86
N HIS A 309 -24.25 2.20 14.92
CA HIS A 309 -25.57 2.36 15.54
C HIS A 309 -25.80 3.77 16.08
N SER A 310 -24.78 4.45 16.62
CA SER A 310 -24.92 5.83 17.12
C SER A 310 -25.19 6.87 16.02
N LEU A 311 -24.77 6.60 14.78
CA LEU A 311 -25.06 7.45 13.61
C LEU A 311 -26.41 7.12 12.96
N GLY A 312 -26.80 5.84 12.99
CA GLY A 312 -28.09 5.35 12.50
C GLY A 312 -28.27 5.39 10.97
N GLY A 313 -29.30 4.69 10.50
CA GLY A 313 -29.71 4.67 9.10
C GLY A 313 -28.96 3.69 8.18
N ALA A 314 -27.91 3.02 8.66
CA ALA A 314 -27.24 1.95 7.93
C ALA A 314 -28.01 0.62 8.02
N VAL A 315 -28.15 -0.08 6.89
CA VAL A 315 -28.68 -1.45 6.78
C VAL A 315 -27.53 -2.45 6.57
N ALA A 316 -26.43 -2.02 5.93
CA ALA A 316 -25.16 -2.76 5.89
C ALA A 316 -23.97 -1.79 5.92
N THR A 317 -22.90 -2.18 6.62
CA THR A 317 -21.64 -1.42 6.68
C THR A 317 -20.44 -2.33 6.43
N SER A 318 -19.69 -2.02 5.38
CA SER A 318 -18.48 -2.74 5.00
C SER A 318 -17.39 -2.58 6.06
N THR A 319 -16.79 -3.71 6.44
CA THR A 319 -15.88 -3.82 7.58
C THR A 319 -14.59 -4.50 7.14
N LEU A 320 -13.48 -3.75 7.13
CA LEU A 320 -12.17 -4.30 6.83
C LEU A 320 -11.72 -5.27 7.93
N LEU A 321 -11.36 -6.48 7.52
CA LEU A 321 -10.69 -7.48 8.36
C LEU A 321 -9.52 -8.02 7.54
N GLY A 322 -8.28 -7.82 7.99
CA GLY A 322 -7.12 -8.32 7.26
C GLY A 322 -6.68 -9.72 7.71
N VAL A 323 -6.21 -10.51 6.74
CA VAL A 323 -5.69 -11.86 6.96
C VAL A 323 -4.28 -11.94 6.35
N PRO A 324 -3.24 -11.45 7.06
CA PRO A 324 -1.86 -11.39 6.57
C PRO A 324 -1.20 -12.78 6.50
N LEU A 325 -1.63 -13.58 5.53
CA LEU A 325 -1.24 -14.97 5.28
C LEU A 325 -0.74 -15.07 3.84
N GLY A 326 0.45 -15.67 3.62
CA GLY A 326 1.05 -15.82 2.28
C GLY A 326 1.69 -17.18 2.03
N HIS A 327 1.65 -18.09 3.00
CA HIS A 327 2.41 -19.34 2.94
C HIS A 327 1.71 -20.47 2.17
N ASN A 328 0.54 -20.20 1.62
CA ASN A 328 -0.15 -21.09 0.69
C ASN A 328 0.01 -20.66 -0.78
N SER A 329 0.63 -19.50 -1.04
CA SER A 329 1.12 -19.11 -2.36
C SER A 329 2.15 -20.12 -2.88
N SER A 330 2.04 -20.47 -4.17
CA SER A 330 2.93 -21.42 -4.85
C SER A 330 4.29 -20.83 -5.26
N PHE A 331 4.42 -19.50 -5.31
CA PHE A 331 5.63 -18.84 -5.82
C PHE A 331 6.26 -17.82 -4.86
N LEU A 332 5.49 -16.91 -4.24
CA LEU A 332 6.00 -15.86 -3.36
C LEU A 332 5.01 -15.55 -2.22
N GLU A 333 5.47 -15.62 -0.96
CA GLU A 333 4.64 -15.34 0.23
C GLU A 333 4.38 -13.84 0.50
N GLY A 334 4.88 -12.95 -0.37
CA GLY A 334 4.78 -11.49 -0.24
C GLY A 334 3.39 -10.89 0.00
N PRO A 335 2.27 -11.50 -0.46
CA PRO A 335 0.92 -11.04 -0.08
C PRO A 335 0.65 -11.01 1.43
N ALA A 336 1.39 -11.77 2.26
CA ALA A 336 1.30 -11.68 3.72
C ALA A 336 1.49 -10.25 4.26
N PHE A 337 2.16 -9.35 3.52
CA PHE A 337 2.38 -7.96 3.90
C PHE A 337 1.29 -6.99 3.42
N ALA A 338 0.32 -7.42 2.62
CA ALA A 338 -0.61 -6.55 1.91
C ALA A 338 -1.60 -5.71 2.77
N PRO A 339 -2.24 -6.23 3.84
CA PRO A 339 -3.34 -5.52 4.51
C PRO A 339 -2.98 -4.13 5.09
N PRO A 340 -1.77 -3.88 5.63
CA PRO A 340 -1.33 -2.54 6.02
C PRO A 340 -1.15 -1.56 4.84
N PHE A 341 -0.51 -1.99 3.75
CA PHE A 341 -0.28 -1.12 2.57
C PHE A 341 -1.59 -0.75 1.88
N ILE A 342 -2.54 -1.68 1.76
CA ILE A 342 -3.87 -1.40 1.22
C ILE A 342 -4.57 -0.32 2.06
N ARG A 343 -4.50 -0.39 3.39
CA ARG A 343 -5.06 0.65 4.28
C ARG A 343 -4.39 2.01 4.12
N GLU A 344 -3.07 2.06 4.00
CA GLU A 344 -2.35 3.31 3.73
C GLU A 344 -2.83 3.94 2.42
N SER A 345 -2.94 3.15 1.36
CA SER A 345 -3.43 3.60 0.05
C SER A 345 -4.91 4.01 0.03
N ILE A 346 -5.79 3.40 0.84
CA ILE A 346 -7.20 3.83 0.99
C ILE A 346 -7.29 5.29 1.49
N TRP A 347 -6.41 5.64 2.43
CA TRP A 347 -6.38 6.95 3.12
C TRP A 347 -5.28 7.90 2.64
N CYS A 348 -4.55 7.53 1.57
CA CYS A 348 -3.44 8.31 1.04
C CYS A 348 -3.88 9.72 0.61
N ALA A 349 -3.11 10.73 1.01
CA ALA A 349 -3.46 12.14 0.84
C ALA A 349 -3.48 12.65 -0.62
N SER A 350 -3.04 11.83 -1.59
CA SER A 350 -3.23 12.08 -3.02
C SER A 350 -4.67 11.81 -3.49
N ALA A 351 -5.40 10.97 -2.76
CA ALA A 351 -6.81 10.66 -3.00
C ALA A 351 -7.74 11.48 -2.11
N ASN A 352 -8.94 11.76 -2.60
CA ASN A 352 -10.05 12.19 -1.75
C ASN A 352 -10.67 10.96 -1.04
N SER A 353 -11.65 11.18 -0.16
CA SER A 353 -12.35 10.09 0.54
C SER A 353 -13.64 9.62 -0.15
N THR A 354 -13.94 10.06 -1.37
CA THR A 354 -15.17 9.65 -2.09
C THR A 354 -14.94 8.44 -3.01
N THR A 355 -15.93 7.57 -3.11
CA THR A 355 -16.03 6.51 -4.12
C THR A 355 -16.45 7.09 -5.48
N GLU A 356 -16.44 6.31 -6.57
CA GLU A 356 -16.89 6.80 -7.88
C GLU A 356 -18.40 7.10 -7.90
N GLU A 357 -19.18 6.30 -7.17
CA GLU A 357 -20.62 6.54 -6.92
C GLU A 357 -20.88 7.64 -5.87
N GLY A 358 -19.84 8.29 -5.34
CA GLY A 358 -19.97 9.49 -4.49
C GLY A 358 -20.23 9.23 -3.00
N LYS A 359 -20.07 8.01 -2.49
CA LYS A 359 -20.12 7.73 -1.03
C LYS A 359 -18.83 8.22 -0.37
N ASP A 360 -18.92 8.92 0.76
CA ASP A 360 -17.74 9.34 1.55
C ASP A 360 -17.34 8.24 2.54
N LEU A 361 -16.13 7.72 2.38
CA LEU A 361 -15.54 6.68 3.21
C LEU A 361 -15.31 7.13 4.66
N LYS A 362 -15.28 8.45 4.93
CA LYS A 362 -15.21 8.99 6.29
C LYS A 362 -16.51 8.83 7.08
N ASP A 363 -17.63 8.55 6.41
CA ASP A 363 -18.84 8.12 7.08
C ASP A 363 -18.64 6.67 7.54
N LEU A 364 -18.64 6.45 8.86
CA LEU A 364 -18.46 5.12 9.44
C LEU A 364 -19.56 4.13 9.01
N ARG A 365 -20.69 4.61 8.48
CA ARG A 365 -21.75 3.76 7.90
C ARG A 365 -21.34 3.17 6.54
N VAL A 366 -20.40 3.81 5.84
CA VAL A 366 -19.86 3.37 4.55
C VAL A 366 -18.65 2.44 4.75
N LEU A 367 -17.73 2.75 5.67
CA LEU A 367 -16.56 1.93 5.92
C LEU A 367 -16.08 1.98 7.38
N VAL A 368 -15.82 0.80 7.95
CA VAL A 368 -15.07 0.63 9.21
C VAL A 368 -13.96 -0.43 9.03
N ASP A 369 -13.13 -0.59 10.06
CA ASP A 369 -11.97 -1.49 10.06
C ASP A 369 -11.79 -2.10 11.46
N VAL A 370 -11.71 -3.43 11.56
CA VAL A 370 -11.50 -4.15 12.82
C VAL A 370 -10.06 -4.61 13.04
N GLY A 371 -9.15 -4.23 12.14
CA GLY A 371 -7.74 -4.62 12.18
C GLY A 371 -7.48 -5.97 11.52
N ASP A 372 -6.38 -6.60 11.92
CA ASP A 372 -5.85 -7.82 11.30
C ASP A 372 -5.90 -9.00 12.27
N ILE A 373 -6.08 -10.20 11.70
CA ILE A 373 -5.81 -11.44 12.43
C ILE A 373 -4.27 -11.55 12.59
N PRO A 374 -3.74 -11.78 13.80
CA PRO A 374 -2.30 -11.97 14.03
C PRO A 374 -1.86 -13.37 13.57
N VAL A 375 -1.87 -13.58 12.25
CA VAL A 375 -1.59 -14.87 11.59
C VAL A 375 -0.20 -15.39 11.93
N GLN A 376 0.80 -14.51 11.94
CA GLN A 376 2.20 -14.91 12.11
C GLN A 376 2.49 -15.34 13.56
N GLU A 377 1.88 -14.67 14.53
CA GLU A 377 1.93 -15.04 15.95
C GLU A 377 1.20 -16.36 16.24
N LEU A 378 0.10 -16.63 15.52
CA LEU A 378 -0.57 -17.93 15.58
C LEU A 378 0.32 -19.05 15.00
N ARG A 379 0.98 -18.80 13.86
CA ARG A 379 1.91 -19.75 13.23
C ARG A 379 3.16 -20.03 14.07
N ASP A 380 3.80 -19.01 14.66
CA ASP A 380 4.97 -19.18 15.55
C ASP A 380 4.64 -20.02 16.80
N CYS A 381 3.38 -20.00 17.25
CA CYS A 381 2.87 -20.89 18.31
C CYS A 381 2.64 -22.34 17.84
N GLY A 382 2.99 -22.71 16.61
CA GLY A 382 2.85 -24.06 16.05
C GLY A 382 1.40 -24.47 15.76
N ILE A 383 0.54 -23.51 15.40
CA ILE A 383 -0.85 -23.79 15.02
C ILE A 383 -0.89 -24.27 13.56
N GLU A 384 -1.41 -25.47 13.35
CA GLU A 384 -1.58 -26.11 12.04
C GLU A 384 -2.69 -25.46 11.19
N ASP A 385 -2.61 -25.60 9.87
CA ASP A 385 -3.43 -24.85 8.91
C ASP A 385 -4.94 -25.06 9.06
N GLU A 386 -5.43 -26.28 9.34
CA GLU A 386 -6.87 -26.48 9.60
C GLU A 386 -7.35 -25.59 10.75
N ARG A 387 -6.53 -25.49 11.81
CA ARG A 387 -6.84 -24.70 13.01
C ARG A 387 -6.70 -23.20 12.73
N LEU A 388 -5.69 -22.79 11.96
CA LEU A 388 -5.51 -21.40 11.51
C LEU A 388 -6.68 -20.94 10.62
N MET A 389 -7.05 -21.73 9.62
CA MET A 389 -8.19 -21.44 8.74
C MET A 389 -9.53 -21.47 9.51
N LYS A 390 -9.64 -22.24 10.60
CA LYS A 390 -10.79 -22.12 11.51
C LYS A 390 -10.80 -20.76 12.22
N VAL A 391 -9.66 -20.24 12.68
CA VAL A 391 -9.58 -18.89 13.29
C VAL A 391 -9.96 -17.80 12.29
N VAL A 392 -9.60 -17.94 11.01
CA VAL A 392 -10.07 -17.04 9.94
C VAL A 392 -11.60 -17.11 9.84
N SER A 393 -12.18 -18.31 9.73
CA SER A 393 -13.64 -18.48 9.69
C SER A 393 -14.36 -17.93 10.92
N ASP A 394 -13.81 -18.13 12.12
CA ASP A 394 -14.40 -17.63 13.36
C ASP A 394 -14.30 -16.09 13.46
N SER A 395 -13.21 -15.49 12.98
CA SER A 395 -13.03 -14.03 12.93
C SER A 395 -14.02 -13.34 12.00
N VAL A 396 -14.31 -13.95 10.84
CA VAL A 396 -15.35 -13.47 9.91
C VAL A 396 -16.74 -13.56 10.56
N LYS A 397 -17.04 -14.63 11.31
CA LYS A 397 -18.30 -14.76 12.05
C LYS A 397 -18.44 -13.68 13.13
N LEU A 398 -17.38 -13.33 13.84
CA LEU A 398 -17.39 -12.25 14.84
C LEU A 398 -17.73 -10.88 14.25
N VAL A 399 -17.31 -10.59 13.01
CA VAL A 399 -17.76 -9.40 12.27
C VAL A 399 -19.26 -9.49 11.95
N MET A 400 -19.73 -10.64 11.47
CA MET A 400 -21.13 -10.84 11.08
C MET A 400 -22.13 -10.97 12.25
N ASP A 401 -21.66 -11.27 13.46
CA ASP A 401 -22.47 -11.20 14.70
C ASP A 401 -22.81 -9.74 15.06
N GLU A 402 -21.98 -8.81 14.66
CA GLU A 402 -22.08 -7.38 14.99
C GLU A 402 -22.87 -6.61 13.91
N ASN A 403 -24.13 -7.01 13.65
CA ASN A 403 -25.04 -6.30 12.73
C ASN A 403 -25.04 -4.78 12.97
N PRO A 404 -24.90 -3.92 11.93
CA PRO A 404 -25.05 -4.20 10.50
C PRO A 404 -23.72 -4.45 9.75
N LEU A 405 -22.65 -4.84 10.45
CA LEU A 405 -21.34 -5.03 9.82
C LEU A 405 -21.34 -6.22 8.83
N ARG A 406 -20.69 -6.03 7.67
CA ARG A 406 -20.43 -7.06 6.66
C ARG A 406 -18.94 -7.15 6.33
N PRO A 407 -18.34 -8.36 6.23
CA PRO A 407 -16.91 -8.54 6.07
C PRO A 407 -16.42 -8.15 4.66
N LEU A 408 -15.43 -7.28 4.60
CA LEU A 408 -14.64 -6.97 3.42
C LEU A 408 -13.18 -7.32 3.72
N VAL A 409 -12.72 -8.48 3.26
CA VAL A 409 -11.46 -9.05 3.71
C VAL A 409 -10.29 -8.50 2.90
N LEU A 410 -9.25 -8.05 3.61
CA LEU A 410 -7.97 -7.69 3.01
C LEU A 410 -7.05 -8.89 3.08
N GLY A 411 -6.73 -9.49 1.94
CA GLY A 411 -5.95 -10.72 1.92
C GLY A 411 -4.46 -10.52 2.08
N GLY A 412 -3.79 -11.65 2.32
CA GLY A 412 -2.63 -11.98 1.52
C GLY A 412 -3.05 -12.92 0.38
N ASP A 413 -2.63 -14.18 0.43
CA ASP A 413 -2.83 -15.16 -0.64
C ASP A 413 -4.29 -15.63 -0.79
N HIS A 414 -4.62 -16.19 -1.96
CA HIS A 414 -6.00 -16.59 -2.31
C HIS A 414 -6.54 -17.77 -1.46
N SER A 415 -5.74 -18.44 -0.62
CA SER A 415 -6.23 -19.56 0.22
C SER A 415 -7.29 -19.13 1.23
N ILE A 416 -7.28 -17.85 1.63
CA ILE A 416 -8.17 -17.32 2.66
C ILE A 416 -9.64 -17.25 2.21
N SER A 417 -9.90 -17.21 0.90
CA SER A 417 -11.27 -17.10 0.39
C SER A 417 -12.11 -18.33 0.75
N TYR A 418 -11.49 -19.51 0.88
CA TYR A 418 -12.16 -20.71 1.39
C TYR A 418 -12.74 -20.54 2.80
N PRO A 419 -11.95 -20.29 3.87
CA PRO A 419 -12.49 -20.11 5.21
C PRO A 419 -13.40 -18.87 5.35
N VAL A 420 -13.23 -17.83 4.53
CA VAL A 420 -14.13 -16.65 4.53
C VAL A 420 -15.50 -17.00 3.94
N VAL A 421 -15.55 -17.60 2.74
CA VAL A 421 -16.80 -18.02 2.08
C VAL A 421 -17.53 -19.08 2.91
N ARG A 422 -16.80 -20.06 3.47
CA ARG A 422 -17.33 -21.04 4.43
C ARG A 422 -18.04 -20.34 5.59
N ALA A 423 -17.38 -19.37 6.23
CA ALA A 423 -17.94 -18.65 7.36
C ALA A 423 -19.21 -17.87 7.02
N ILE A 424 -19.25 -17.21 5.87
CA ILE A 424 -20.41 -16.44 5.40
C ILE A 424 -21.59 -17.38 5.10
N SER A 425 -21.35 -18.47 4.37
CA SER A 425 -22.37 -19.46 4.02
C SER A 425 -22.96 -20.16 5.25
N GLU A 426 -22.11 -20.58 6.20
CA GLU A 426 -22.53 -21.12 7.50
C GLU A 426 -23.35 -20.10 8.30
N LYS A 427 -22.88 -18.85 8.39
CA LYS A 427 -23.51 -17.80 9.22
C LYS A 427 -24.87 -17.37 8.68
N LEU A 428 -25.02 -17.32 7.36
CA LEU A 428 -26.30 -17.04 6.70
C LEU A 428 -27.20 -18.29 6.60
N GLY A 429 -26.68 -19.48 6.90
CA GLY A 429 -27.39 -20.75 6.86
C GLY A 429 -27.80 -21.17 5.44
N GLY A 430 -26.86 -21.12 4.49
CA GLY A 430 -27.04 -21.61 3.12
C GLY A 430 -26.10 -20.98 2.10
N GLN A 431 -26.16 -21.48 0.87
CA GLN A 431 -25.24 -21.11 -0.21
C GLN A 431 -25.29 -19.61 -0.59
N VAL A 432 -24.24 -19.14 -1.25
CA VAL A 432 -24.17 -17.86 -1.98
C VAL A 432 -23.93 -18.10 -3.49
N ASP A 433 -24.16 -17.10 -4.32
CA ASP A 433 -23.51 -17.05 -5.65
C ASP A 433 -22.17 -16.32 -5.50
N ILE A 434 -21.16 -16.68 -6.32
CA ILE A 434 -19.85 -16.04 -6.31
C ILE A 434 -19.51 -15.50 -7.70
N ILE A 435 -18.98 -14.29 -7.73
CA ILE A 435 -18.19 -13.77 -8.84
C ILE A 435 -16.73 -13.66 -8.39
N HIS A 436 -15.83 -14.19 -9.22
CA HIS A 436 -14.41 -14.37 -8.96
C HIS A 436 -13.64 -13.71 -10.11
N PHE A 437 -12.90 -12.66 -9.82
CA PHE A 437 -12.05 -11.98 -10.80
C PHE A 437 -10.61 -12.45 -10.59
N ASP A 438 -10.02 -13.11 -11.60
CA ASP A 438 -8.72 -13.81 -11.46
C ASP A 438 -8.13 -14.15 -12.85
N ALA A 439 -6.80 -14.27 -12.98
CA ALA A 439 -6.14 -14.90 -14.13
C ALA A 439 -6.21 -16.44 -14.11
N HIS A 440 -6.37 -17.02 -12.92
CA HIS A 440 -6.30 -18.43 -12.56
C HIS A 440 -7.67 -18.98 -12.13
N PRO A 441 -7.93 -20.29 -12.27
CA PRO A 441 -9.19 -20.90 -11.88
C PRO A 441 -9.23 -21.36 -10.42
N ASP A 442 -8.09 -21.45 -9.73
CA ASP A 442 -7.93 -21.86 -8.31
C ASP A 442 -8.76 -23.09 -7.88
N LEU A 443 -8.88 -24.03 -8.82
CA LEU A 443 -9.72 -25.22 -8.79
C LEU A 443 -8.92 -26.54 -8.76
N TYR A 444 -7.61 -26.51 -8.53
CA TYR A 444 -6.81 -27.74 -8.40
C TYR A 444 -7.32 -28.60 -7.24
N ASP A 445 -7.23 -29.93 -7.36
CA ASP A 445 -7.74 -30.83 -6.32
C ASP A 445 -6.87 -30.77 -5.06
N ALA A 446 -5.54 -30.80 -5.19
CA ALA A 446 -4.60 -30.42 -4.13
C ALA A 446 -3.25 -30.00 -4.74
N PHE A 447 -3.09 -28.70 -5.03
CA PHE A 447 -1.89 -28.19 -5.69
C PHE A 447 -0.63 -28.47 -4.85
N GLU A 448 0.35 -29.14 -5.46
CA GLU A 448 1.58 -29.66 -4.83
C GLU A 448 1.36 -30.47 -3.52
N GLY A 449 0.15 -31.03 -3.34
CA GLY A 449 -0.25 -31.77 -2.14
C GLY A 449 -0.70 -30.90 -0.97
N ASN A 450 -0.70 -29.57 -1.10
CA ASN A 450 -1.26 -28.67 -0.09
C ASN A 450 -2.77 -28.48 -0.33
N TYR A 451 -3.59 -29.08 0.53
CA TYR A 451 -5.06 -28.95 0.52
C TYR A 451 -5.54 -27.50 0.65
N TYR A 452 -4.75 -26.65 1.32
CA TYR A 452 -4.99 -25.22 1.52
C TYR A 452 -4.21 -24.33 0.56
N SER A 453 -3.58 -24.86 -0.50
CA SER A 453 -2.90 -24.02 -1.49
C SER A 453 -3.86 -22.96 -2.05
N HIS A 454 -3.35 -21.75 -2.32
CA HIS A 454 -4.13 -20.66 -2.91
C HIS A 454 -4.87 -21.13 -4.18
N ALA A 455 -4.12 -21.76 -5.09
CA ALA A 455 -4.54 -22.43 -6.32
C ALA A 455 -5.56 -23.58 -6.17
N SER A 456 -6.00 -23.91 -4.96
CA SER A 456 -7.02 -24.93 -4.67
C SER A 456 -8.22 -24.38 -3.87
N SER A 457 -8.26 -23.07 -3.59
CA SER A 457 -9.25 -22.42 -2.72
C SER A 457 -10.69 -22.62 -3.19
N PHE A 458 -10.97 -22.55 -4.49
CA PHE A 458 -12.32 -22.73 -5.04
C PHE A 458 -12.73 -24.19 -5.14
N ALA A 459 -11.80 -25.13 -5.26
CA ALA A 459 -12.13 -26.56 -5.11
C ALA A 459 -12.72 -26.83 -3.73
N ARG A 460 -12.11 -26.28 -2.66
CA ARG A 460 -12.63 -26.37 -1.27
C ARG A 460 -14.00 -25.72 -1.10
N ILE A 461 -14.23 -24.58 -1.77
CA ILE A 461 -15.51 -23.86 -1.74
C ILE A 461 -16.64 -24.69 -2.38
N MET A 462 -16.37 -25.31 -3.54
CA MET A 462 -17.35 -26.12 -4.26
C MET A 462 -17.59 -27.47 -3.57
N GLU A 463 -16.56 -28.12 -3.02
CA GLU A 463 -16.66 -29.39 -2.29
C GLU A 463 -17.53 -29.30 -1.04
N GLY A 464 -17.36 -28.25 -0.23
CA GLY A 464 -18.22 -28.00 0.92
C GLY A 464 -19.60 -27.42 0.56
N GLY A 465 -19.87 -27.20 -0.73
CA GLY A 465 -21.16 -26.73 -1.23
C GLY A 465 -21.53 -25.31 -0.80
N TYR A 466 -20.57 -24.46 -0.45
CA TYR A 466 -20.85 -23.10 0.05
C TYR A 466 -21.33 -22.15 -1.06
N ALA A 467 -20.97 -22.44 -2.31
CA ALA A 467 -21.41 -21.73 -3.51
C ALA A 467 -22.45 -22.53 -4.31
N ARG A 468 -23.42 -21.83 -4.91
CA ARG A 468 -24.36 -22.38 -5.90
C ARG A 468 -23.88 -22.16 -7.33
N ARG A 469 -23.46 -20.93 -7.64
CA ARG A 469 -22.82 -20.54 -8.89
C ARG A 469 -21.45 -19.94 -8.57
N LEU A 470 -20.47 -20.26 -9.40
CA LEU A 470 -19.15 -19.62 -9.40
C LEU A 470 -18.89 -19.12 -10.82
N LEU A 471 -18.79 -17.80 -10.99
CA LEU A 471 -18.48 -17.14 -12.25
C LEU A 471 -17.04 -16.64 -12.19
N GLN A 472 -16.15 -17.21 -12.99
CA GLN A 472 -14.73 -16.87 -13.00
C GLN A 472 -14.40 -16.00 -14.21
N VAL A 473 -13.83 -14.81 -14.00
CA VAL A 473 -13.71 -13.74 -15.01
C VAL A 473 -12.29 -13.18 -15.04
N GLY A 474 -11.65 -13.20 -16.21
CA GLY A 474 -10.23 -12.83 -16.38
C GLY A 474 -9.31 -14.03 -16.66
N ILE A 475 -9.87 -15.25 -16.62
CA ILE A 475 -9.18 -16.53 -16.77
C ILE A 475 -8.32 -16.56 -18.03
N ARG A 476 -7.05 -16.86 -17.86
CA ARG A 476 -6.06 -16.97 -18.95
C ARG A 476 -4.95 -17.97 -18.69
N SER A 477 -4.64 -18.27 -17.42
CA SER A 477 -3.74 -19.37 -17.04
C SER A 477 -4.54 -20.55 -16.51
N ILE A 478 -4.87 -21.51 -17.38
CA ILE A 478 -5.74 -22.65 -17.07
C ILE A 478 -5.36 -23.89 -17.89
N ASN A 479 -5.12 -25.00 -17.19
CA ASN A 479 -4.71 -26.29 -17.75
C ASN A 479 -5.93 -27.18 -18.12
N VAL A 480 -5.73 -28.50 -18.22
CA VAL A 480 -6.82 -29.47 -18.42
C VAL A 480 -7.62 -29.71 -17.14
N GLU A 481 -6.93 -29.96 -16.02
CA GLU A 481 -7.53 -30.22 -14.70
C GLU A 481 -8.50 -29.11 -14.28
N GLY A 482 -8.13 -27.84 -14.41
CA GLY A 482 -8.99 -26.70 -14.08
C GLY A 482 -10.27 -26.61 -14.92
N ARG A 483 -10.30 -27.20 -16.13
CA ARG A 483 -11.51 -27.32 -16.96
C ARG A 483 -12.32 -28.58 -16.62
N GLU A 484 -11.66 -29.66 -16.22
CA GLU A 484 -12.32 -30.88 -15.72
C GLU A 484 -12.99 -30.64 -14.36
N GLN A 485 -12.31 -29.95 -13.43
CA GLN A 485 -12.84 -29.49 -12.15
C GLN A 485 -13.99 -28.50 -12.35
N ALA A 486 -13.86 -27.53 -13.27
CA ALA A 486 -14.97 -26.65 -13.64
C ALA A 486 -16.20 -27.41 -14.17
N THR A 487 -15.98 -28.46 -14.98
CA THR A 487 -17.05 -29.34 -15.48
C THR A 487 -17.68 -30.18 -14.35
N LYS A 488 -16.86 -30.72 -13.44
CA LYS A 488 -17.27 -31.48 -12.24
C LYS A 488 -18.16 -30.65 -11.30
N PHE A 489 -17.83 -29.37 -11.11
CA PHE A 489 -18.51 -28.48 -10.16
C PHE A 489 -19.54 -27.53 -10.79
N GLY A 490 -19.65 -27.46 -12.13
CA GLY A 490 -20.62 -26.59 -12.82
C GLY A 490 -20.22 -25.11 -12.87
N VAL A 491 -18.92 -24.82 -12.98
CA VAL A 491 -18.35 -23.47 -12.91
C VAL A 491 -18.45 -22.74 -14.26
N GLU A 492 -18.81 -21.46 -14.22
CA GLU A 492 -18.97 -20.59 -15.39
C GLU A 492 -17.65 -19.82 -15.67
N GLN A 493 -16.78 -20.39 -16.51
CA GLN A 493 -15.45 -19.83 -16.82
C GLN A 493 -15.45 -18.92 -18.05
N TYR A 494 -15.12 -17.63 -17.85
CA TYR A 494 -15.02 -16.61 -18.89
C TYR A 494 -13.55 -16.33 -19.23
N GLU A 495 -12.99 -17.15 -20.11
CA GLU A 495 -11.61 -17.02 -20.59
C GLU A 495 -11.39 -15.70 -21.38
N MET A 496 -10.31 -14.97 -21.12
CA MET A 496 -10.03 -13.65 -21.72
C MET A 496 -10.03 -13.65 -23.25
N ARG A 497 -9.67 -14.77 -23.88
CA ARG A 497 -9.75 -14.98 -25.34
C ARG A 497 -11.16 -14.84 -25.94
N HIS A 498 -12.20 -14.80 -25.09
CA HIS A 498 -13.60 -14.57 -25.49
C HIS A 498 -14.17 -13.24 -24.96
N PHE A 499 -13.43 -12.48 -24.14
CA PHE A 499 -13.96 -11.34 -23.38
C PHE A 499 -14.70 -10.31 -24.25
N SER A 500 -14.22 -9.99 -25.45
CA SER A 500 -14.89 -9.06 -26.38
C SER A 500 -16.31 -9.48 -26.79
N LYS A 501 -16.65 -10.77 -26.73
CA LYS A 501 -17.99 -11.32 -26.97
C LYS A 501 -18.83 -11.37 -25.69
N ASP A 502 -18.21 -11.72 -24.56
CA ASP A 502 -18.91 -12.02 -23.31
C ASP A 502 -19.11 -10.78 -22.42
N ARG A 503 -18.30 -9.72 -22.63
CA ARG A 503 -18.37 -8.41 -21.95
C ARG A 503 -19.79 -7.85 -21.81
N PRO A 504 -20.66 -7.81 -22.84
CA PRO A 504 -22.01 -7.24 -22.69
C PRO A 504 -22.91 -8.00 -21.71
N PHE A 505 -22.65 -9.29 -21.49
CA PHE A 505 -23.31 -10.10 -20.47
C PHE A 505 -22.67 -9.85 -19.09
N LEU A 506 -21.34 -9.85 -19.02
CA LEU A 506 -20.59 -9.64 -17.77
C LEU A 506 -20.83 -8.25 -17.15
N GLU A 507 -20.91 -7.21 -17.97
CA GLU A 507 -21.28 -5.85 -17.56
C GLU A 507 -22.78 -5.67 -17.24
N ASN A 508 -23.59 -6.75 -17.24
CA ASN A 508 -25.02 -6.73 -16.93
C ASN A 508 -25.46 -7.85 -15.95
N LEU A 509 -24.52 -8.43 -15.20
CA LEU A 509 -24.77 -9.59 -14.33
C LEU A 509 -25.84 -9.38 -13.26
N LYS A 510 -26.60 -10.45 -13.00
CA LYS A 510 -27.49 -10.62 -11.86
C LYS A 510 -27.12 -11.91 -11.12
N LEU A 511 -26.94 -11.83 -9.81
CA LEU A 511 -26.56 -12.93 -8.92
C LEU A 511 -27.33 -12.84 -7.59
N GLY A 512 -27.39 -13.95 -6.85
CA GLY A 512 -27.97 -14.01 -5.51
C GLY A 512 -29.47 -14.36 -5.46
N GLU A 513 -30.20 -14.28 -6.58
CA GLU A 513 -31.63 -14.64 -6.63
C GLU A 513 -31.84 -16.12 -6.27
N GLY A 514 -32.52 -16.38 -5.15
CA GLY A 514 -32.78 -17.73 -4.63
C GLY A 514 -31.70 -18.34 -3.73
N VAL A 515 -30.69 -17.57 -3.34
CA VAL A 515 -29.64 -17.96 -2.35
C VAL A 515 -29.48 -16.87 -1.28
N LYS A 516 -28.48 -17.00 -0.39
CA LYS A 516 -28.31 -16.07 0.75
C LYS A 516 -27.71 -14.71 0.39
N GLY A 517 -27.12 -14.59 -0.79
CA GLY A 517 -26.50 -13.37 -1.28
C GLY A 517 -25.45 -13.66 -2.35
N VAL A 518 -24.60 -12.67 -2.58
CA VAL A 518 -23.45 -12.71 -3.50
C VAL A 518 -22.17 -12.46 -2.72
N TYR A 519 -21.14 -13.26 -2.99
CA TYR A 519 -19.76 -12.99 -2.60
C TYR A 519 -18.96 -12.50 -3.81
N ILE A 520 -17.99 -11.60 -3.59
CA ILE A 520 -17.10 -11.09 -4.63
C ILE A 520 -15.66 -11.36 -4.19
N SER A 521 -14.94 -12.20 -4.94
CA SER A 521 -13.48 -12.30 -4.84
C SER A 521 -12.80 -11.51 -5.94
N ILE A 522 -11.74 -10.79 -5.58
CA ILE A 522 -10.86 -10.08 -6.52
C ILE A 522 -9.42 -10.48 -6.24
N ASP A 523 -8.88 -11.38 -7.05
CA ASP A 523 -7.44 -11.43 -7.26
C ASP A 523 -7.01 -10.13 -7.95
N VAL A 524 -5.95 -9.50 -7.46
CA VAL A 524 -5.40 -8.31 -8.11
C VAL A 524 -4.75 -8.65 -9.47
N ASP A 525 -4.36 -9.91 -9.68
CA ASP A 525 -3.84 -10.42 -10.96
C ASP A 525 -4.93 -10.60 -12.05
N CYS A 526 -6.22 -10.45 -11.72
CA CYS A 526 -7.28 -10.42 -12.73
C CYS A 526 -7.03 -9.34 -13.80
N LEU A 527 -6.31 -8.29 -13.41
CA LEU A 527 -5.83 -7.21 -14.25
C LEU A 527 -4.61 -7.62 -15.08
N ASP A 528 -4.45 -6.97 -16.24
CA ASP A 528 -3.18 -7.06 -16.96
C ASP A 528 -2.03 -6.48 -16.11
N PRO A 529 -0.82 -7.08 -16.10
CA PRO A 529 0.33 -6.56 -15.37
C PRO A 529 0.73 -5.12 -15.72
N GLY A 530 0.27 -4.56 -16.86
CA GLY A 530 0.36 -3.13 -17.15
C GLY A 530 -0.42 -2.22 -16.18
N TYR A 531 -1.43 -2.75 -15.48
CA TYR A 531 -2.19 -2.07 -14.42
C TYR A 531 -1.83 -2.55 -13.00
N ALA A 532 -1.37 -3.79 -12.84
CA ALA A 532 -1.03 -4.38 -11.53
C ALA A 532 0.31 -5.13 -11.58
N GLN A 533 1.38 -4.48 -11.11
CA GLN A 533 2.72 -5.09 -11.08
C GLN A 533 3.02 -5.76 -9.73
N GLY A 534 2.40 -5.28 -8.66
CA GLY A 534 2.49 -5.88 -7.33
C GLY A 534 1.63 -7.12 -7.19
N VAL A 535 1.96 -8.20 -7.89
CA VAL A 535 1.33 -9.52 -7.75
C VAL A 535 2.40 -10.62 -7.83
N SER A 536 2.08 -11.81 -7.34
CA SER A 536 2.99 -12.95 -7.38
C SER A 536 3.08 -13.57 -8.77
N HIS A 537 1.98 -13.62 -9.52
CA HIS A 537 1.87 -14.30 -10.83
C HIS A 537 1.64 -13.30 -11.97
N TYR A 538 2.56 -13.23 -12.95
CA TYR A 538 2.48 -12.28 -14.07
C TYR A 538 1.89 -12.92 -15.33
N GLU A 539 0.56 -12.89 -15.43
CA GLU A 539 -0.15 -13.41 -16.62
C GLU A 539 -0.61 -12.27 -17.54
N ALA A 540 -0.02 -12.16 -18.73
CA ALA A 540 -0.31 -11.08 -19.67
C ALA A 540 -1.63 -11.27 -20.45
N GLY A 541 -2.24 -10.17 -20.90
CA GLY A 541 -3.54 -10.17 -21.58
C GLY A 541 -4.73 -10.17 -20.61
N GLY A 542 -4.58 -9.53 -19.45
CA GLY A 542 -5.61 -9.43 -18.42
C GLY A 542 -6.63 -8.30 -18.64
N LEU A 543 -7.49 -8.08 -17.65
CA LEU A 543 -8.50 -7.03 -17.66
C LEU A 543 -7.86 -5.63 -17.49
N SER A 544 -8.52 -4.57 -17.97
CA SER A 544 -8.22 -3.22 -17.49
C SER A 544 -8.96 -2.93 -16.19
N PHE A 545 -8.44 -1.98 -15.39
CA PHE A 545 -9.11 -1.56 -14.16
C PHE A 545 -10.57 -1.13 -14.40
N ARG A 546 -10.84 -0.48 -15.54
CA ARG A 546 -12.19 -0.02 -15.90
C ARG A 546 -13.13 -1.18 -16.27
N ASP A 547 -12.62 -2.30 -16.78
CA ASP A 547 -13.44 -3.48 -17.07
C ASP A 547 -14.01 -4.08 -15.77
N VAL A 548 -13.15 -4.26 -14.75
CA VAL A 548 -13.58 -4.72 -13.43
C VAL A 548 -14.53 -3.72 -12.77
N MET A 549 -14.26 -2.41 -12.85
CA MET A 549 -15.18 -1.38 -12.34
C MET A 549 -16.56 -1.43 -13.00
N ASN A 550 -16.64 -1.55 -14.33
CA ASN A 550 -17.92 -1.64 -15.04
C ASN A 550 -18.73 -2.87 -14.59
N MET A 551 -18.08 -4.02 -14.42
CA MET A 551 -18.73 -5.25 -13.95
C MET A 551 -19.20 -5.12 -12.50
N LEU A 552 -18.35 -4.61 -11.60
CA LEU A 552 -18.66 -4.39 -10.18
C LEU A 552 -19.80 -3.36 -9.97
N GLN A 553 -19.74 -2.23 -10.67
CA GLN A 553 -20.73 -1.15 -10.56
C GLN A 553 -22.08 -1.58 -11.15
N ASN A 554 -22.13 -2.32 -12.25
CA ASN A 554 -23.39 -2.77 -12.86
C ASN A 554 -24.02 -4.02 -12.22
N LEU A 555 -23.24 -4.85 -11.52
CA LEU A 555 -23.70 -6.10 -10.87
C LEU A 555 -24.92 -5.86 -9.97
N LYS A 556 -25.92 -6.76 -10.07
CA LYS A 556 -27.14 -6.73 -9.27
C LYS A 556 -27.25 -7.99 -8.40
N GLY A 557 -27.33 -7.79 -7.09
CA GLY A 557 -27.43 -8.85 -6.08
C GLY A 557 -27.23 -8.25 -4.68
N ASP A 558 -27.48 -9.03 -3.62
CA ASP A 558 -27.13 -8.58 -2.26
C ASP A 558 -25.70 -9.01 -1.90
N ILE A 559 -24.75 -8.06 -1.89
CA ILE A 559 -23.33 -8.35 -1.63
C ILE A 559 -23.14 -8.59 -0.12
N VAL A 560 -23.00 -9.84 0.30
CA VAL A 560 -22.93 -10.23 1.73
C VAL A 560 -21.52 -10.25 2.31
N GLY A 561 -20.51 -10.24 1.44
CA GLY A 561 -19.10 -10.08 1.76
C GLY A 561 -18.25 -10.07 0.49
N GLY A 562 -16.95 -9.88 0.65
CA GLY A 562 -15.98 -10.04 -0.44
C GLY A 562 -14.55 -9.94 0.06
N ASP A 563 -13.59 -10.20 -0.82
CA ASP A 563 -12.16 -10.05 -0.57
C ASP A 563 -11.41 -9.33 -1.71
N VAL A 564 -10.21 -8.85 -1.38
CA VAL A 564 -9.18 -8.41 -2.34
C VAL A 564 -7.87 -9.06 -1.91
N VAL A 565 -7.28 -9.89 -2.77
CA VAL A 565 -6.19 -10.83 -2.46
C VAL A 565 -5.01 -10.71 -3.43
N GLU A 566 -3.90 -11.40 -3.14
CA GLU A 566 -2.69 -11.56 -3.99
C GLU A 566 -1.97 -10.27 -4.43
N TYR A 567 -2.39 -9.10 -3.94
CA TYR A 567 -1.54 -7.92 -3.93
C TYR A 567 -0.24 -8.25 -3.18
N ASN A 568 0.90 -8.13 -3.87
CA ASN A 568 2.22 -8.43 -3.34
C ASN A 568 3.06 -7.14 -3.28
N PRO A 569 3.23 -6.51 -2.09
CA PRO A 569 4.01 -5.28 -1.94
C PRO A 569 5.48 -5.41 -2.35
N GLU A 570 6.08 -6.60 -2.23
CA GLU A 570 7.48 -6.85 -2.60
C GLU A 570 7.70 -6.88 -4.13
N ARG A 571 6.60 -6.87 -4.89
CA ARG A 571 6.57 -6.90 -6.37
C ARG A 571 6.09 -5.58 -7.00
N ASP A 572 5.55 -4.68 -6.19
CA ASP A 572 4.95 -3.43 -6.65
C ASP A 572 5.98 -2.43 -7.16
N THR A 573 5.51 -1.36 -7.82
CA THR A 573 6.38 -0.25 -8.22
C THR A 573 6.88 0.52 -6.99
N PRO A 574 8.01 1.26 -7.08
CA PRO A 574 8.52 2.09 -5.98
C PRO A 574 7.53 3.16 -5.48
N ASP A 575 6.54 3.52 -6.29
CA ASP A 575 5.47 4.48 -5.97
C ASP A 575 4.18 3.79 -5.47
N ALA A 576 4.22 2.49 -5.18
CA ALA A 576 3.10 1.67 -4.69
C ALA A 576 1.83 1.74 -5.57
N MET A 577 2.01 1.63 -6.89
CA MET A 577 0.91 1.74 -7.87
C MET A 577 -0.19 0.70 -7.61
N THR A 578 0.20 -0.53 -7.29
CA THR A 578 -0.72 -1.66 -7.15
C THR A 578 -1.40 -1.63 -5.77
N ALA A 579 -0.76 -1.07 -4.73
CA ALA A 579 -1.44 -0.72 -3.47
C ALA A 579 -2.62 0.25 -3.72
N MET A 580 -2.44 1.26 -4.58
CA MET A 580 -3.51 2.19 -4.96
C MET A 580 -4.63 1.52 -5.76
N VAL A 581 -4.31 0.51 -6.58
CA VAL A 581 -5.28 -0.32 -7.30
C VAL A 581 -6.10 -1.18 -6.33
N ALA A 582 -5.44 -1.93 -5.45
CA ALA A 582 -6.10 -2.76 -4.43
C ALA A 582 -6.96 -1.90 -3.49
N ALA A 583 -6.44 -0.75 -3.04
CA ALA A 583 -7.21 0.22 -2.27
C ALA A 583 -8.44 0.74 -3.04
N LYS A 584 -8.34 0.98 -4.34
CA LYS A 584 -9.50 1.42 -5.15
C LYS A 584 -10.53 0.30 -5.31
N PHE A 585 -10.12 -0.97 -5.47
CA PHE A 585 -11.03 -2.11 -5.42
C PHE A 585 -11.80 -2.17 -4.10
N VAL A 586 -11.10 -2.10 -2.96
CA VAL A 586 -11.71 -2.09 -1.62
C VAL A 586 -12.70 -0.93 -1.46
N ARG A 587 -12.36 0.27 -1.96
CA ARG A 587 -13.23 1.45 -1.88
C ARG A 587 -14.53 1.30 -2.67
N GLU A 588 -14.49 0.75 -3.88
CA GLU A 588 -15.70 0.54 -4.68
C GLU A 588 -16.48 -0.71 -4.26
N LEU A 589 -15.82 -1.77 -3.73
CA LEU A 589 -16.49 -2.88 -3.04
C LEU A 589 -17.26 -2.38 -1.80
N ALA A 590 -16.64 -1.53 -0.98
CA ALA A 590 -17.29 -0.89 0.15
C ALA A 590 -18.46 -0.01 -0.28
N ALA A 591 -18.32 0.71 -1.41
CA ALA A 591 -19.43 1.44 -2.01
C ALA A 591 -20.60 0.52 -2.39
N LYS A 592 -20.30 -0.65 -2.96
CA LYS A 592 -21.29 -1.61 -3.45
C LYS A 592 -22.03 -2.36 -2.33
N MET A 593 -21.34 -2.67 -1.24
CA MET A 593 -21.87 -3.47 -0.12
C MET A 593 -22.55 -2.62 0.96
N SER A 594 -22.06 -1.41 1.26
CA SER A 594 -22.65 -0.54 2.30
C SER A 594 -23.89 0.20 1.81
N LYS A 595 -24.98 0.19 2.58
CA LYS A 595 -26.30 0.70 2.18
C LYS A 595 -27.22 0.95 3.38
#